data_AF-A0A943LAJ5-F1
#
_entry.id   AF-A0A943LAJ5-F1
#
_cell.length_a   1.000
_cell.length_b   1.000
_cell.length_c   1.000
_cell.angle_alpha   90.00
_cell.angle_beta   90.00
_cell.angle_gamma   90.00
#
_symmetry.space_group_name_H-M   'P 1'
#
loop_
_entity.id
_entity.type
_entity.pdbx_description
1 polymer ?
#
loop_
_entity_poly.entity_id
_entity_poly.type
_entity_poly.pdbx_seq_one_letter_code
_entity_poly.pdbx_strand_id
1 'polypeptide(L)'
;MIAIKLEKNKRNEPILKLKVTEEDLKDKSFLKRALMEGTSLKGEYNYKVPIRFFLPIINKLDTKEYEIHKDSLDFFLEFSDDYDEKYYYRTEADARYMKRWREEGCPNIYKTIIDINNKKIYKEIAFKRIGNTFSSAFE
;
A
#
# COMPACT_ATOMS: atom_id res chain seq x y z
N MET A 1 2.76 -21.30 1.33
CA MET A 1 3.26 -20.11 2.05
C MET A 1 3.45 -19.03 1.01
N ILE A 2 2.80 -17.90 1.23
CA ILE A 2 2.74 -16.80 0.26
C ILE A 2 3.97 -15.93 0.43
N ALA A 3 4.76 -15.78 -0.63
CA ALA A 3 5.88 -14.83 -0.60
C ALA A 3 5.42 -13.45 -1.07
N ILE A 4 5.71 -12.43 -0.28
CA ILE A 4 5.33 -11.04 -0.51
C ILE A 4 6.59 -10.22 -0.73
N LYS A 5 6.59 -9.34 -1.74
CA LYS A 5 7.64 -8.36 -1.92
C LYS A 5 7.06 -6.99 -2.26
N LEU A 6 7.54 -5.97 -1.58
CA LEU A 6 7.23 -4.57 -1.88
C LEU A 6 8.44 -3.93 -2.55
N GLU A 7 8.28 -3.41 -3.76
CA GLU A 7 9.37 -2.77 -4.52
C GLU A 7 8.98 -1.37 -4.99
N LYS A 8 9.99 -0.53 -5.20
CA LYS A 8 9.83 0.76 -5.85
C LYS A 8 9.90 0.62 -7.37
N ASN A 9 8.96 1.23 -8.08
CA ASN A 9 9.02 1.32 -9.54
C ASN A 9 9.82 2.56 -10.01
N LYS A 10 10.06 2.67 -11.33
CA LYS A 10 10.77 3.82 -11.94
C LYS A 10 10.08 5.18 -11.73
N ARG A 11 8.81 5.18 -11.30
CA ARG A 11 8.00 6.36 -10.98
C ARG A 11 7.89 6.58 -9.46
N ASN A 12 8.71 5.94 -8.63
CA ASN A 12 8.64 6.03 -7.18
C ASN A 12 7.33 5.49 -6.55
N GLU A 13 6.57 4.65 -7.24
CA GLU A 13 5.36 4.03 -6.69
C GLU A 13 5.69 2.67 -6.09
N PRO A 14 5.10 2.31 -4.94
CA PRO A 14 5.21 0.97 -4.41
C PRO A 14 4.47 -0.03 -5.31
N ILE A 15 5.10 -1.17 -5.55
CA ILE A 15 4.55 -2.32 -6.25
C ILE A 15 4.48 -3.48 -5.26
N LEU A 16 3.31 -4.10 -5.16
CA LEU A 16 3.14 -5.37 -4.47
C LEU A 16 3.36 -6.53 -5.45
N LYS A 17 4.31 -7.40 -5.14
CA LYS A 17 4.53 -8.67 -5.82
C LYS A 17 4.17 -9.83 -4.91
N LEU A 18 3.48 -10.82 -5.46
CA LEU A 18 3.08 -12.03 -4.75
C LEU A 18 3.63 -13.25 -5.47
N LYS A 19 4.03 -14.25 -4.69
CA LYS A 19 4.22 -15.63 -5.12
C LYS A 19 3.16 -16.48 -4.45
N VAL A 20 2.22 -16.99 -5.25
CA VAL A 20 1.10 -17.81 -4.77
C VAL A 20 1.00 -19.10 -5.59
N THR A 21 0.73 -20.22 -4.94
CA THR A 21 0.50 -21.51 -5.62
C THR A 21 -0.99 -21.71 -5.87
N GLU A 22 -1.36 -22.68 -6.72
CA GLU A 22 -2.76 -23.06 -6.91
C GLU A 22 -3.42 -23.54 -5.62
N GLU A 23 -2.65 -24.21 -4.75
CA GLU A 23 -3.14 -24.68 -3.46
C GLU A 23 -3.43 -23.51 -2.51
N ASP A 24 -2.56 -22.49 -2.48
CA ASP A 24 -2.84 -21.25 -1.73
C ASP A 24 -4.15 -20.60 -2.22
N LEU A 25 -4.49 -20.69 -3.51
CA LEU A 25 -5.71 -20.08 -4.08
C LEU A 25 -7.00 -20.87 -3.83
N LYS A 26 -6.90 -22.17 -3.58
CA LYS A 26 -8.05 -22.98 -3.15
C LYS A 26 -8.45 -22.62 -1.72
N ASP A 27 -7.46 -22.56 -0.84
CA ASP A 27 -7.64 -22.27 0.59
C ASP A 27 -7.94 -20.77 0.84
N LYS A 28 -7.24 -19.87 0.15
CA LYS A 28 -7.28 -18.42 0.38
C LYS A 28 -7.94 -17.69 -0.76
N SER A 29 -9.22 -17.98 -0.96
CA SER A 29 -10.05 -17.43 -2.04
C SER A 29 -10.09 -15.89 -2.07
N PHE A 30 -9.85 -15.21 -0.94
CA PHE A 30 -9.80 -13.74 -0.87
C PHE A 30 -8.67 -13.13 -1.71
N LEU A 31 -7.61 -13.89 -2.03
CA LEU A 31 -6.53 -13.44 -2.90
C LEU A 31 -7.00 -13.25 -4.35
N LYS A 32 -8.03 -13.99 -4.79
CA LYS A 32 -8.47 -14.00 -6.19
C LYS A 32 -8.79 -12.61 -6.72
N ARG A 33 -9.47 -11.77 -5.92
CA ARG A 33 -9.78 -10.38 -6.31
C ARG A 33 -8.51 -9.57 -6.57
N ALA A 34 -7.53 -9.68 -5.69
CA ALA A 34 -6.26 -8.99 -5.83
C ALA A 34 -5.50 -9.45 -7.09
N LEU A 35 -5.57 -10.75 -7.42
CA LEU A 35 -4.94 -11.30 -8.63
C LEU A 35 -5.67 -10.91 -9.92
N MET A 36 -7.00 -10.85 -9.91
CA MET A 36 -7.82 -10.43 -11.05
C MET A 36 -7.53 -8.98 -11.45
N GLU A 37 -7.33 -8.10 -10.46
CA GLU A 37 -6.95 -6.71 -10.68
C GLU A 37 -5.43 -6.52 -10.86
N GLY A 38 -4.67 -7.61 -10.70
CA GLY A 38 -3.23 -7.66 -10.89
C GLY A 38 -2.83 -8.06 -12.31
N THR A 39 -1.55 -8.36 -12.47
CA THR A 39 -0.95 -8.84 -13.72
C THR A 39 -0.06 -10.02 -13.41
N SER A 40 -0.17 -11.09 -14.19
CA SER A 40 0.72 -12.24 -14.08
C SER A 40 2.15 -11.87 -14.49
N LEU A 41 3.12 -12.47 -13.82
CA LEU A 41 4.55 -12.26 -14.06
C LEU A 41 5.23 -13.59 -14.40
N LYS A 42 6.32 -13.52 -15.16
CA LYS A 42 7.29 -14.61 -15.30
C LYS A 42 8.43 -14.37 -14.32
N GLY A 43 8.77 -15.37 -13.50
CA GLY A 43 9.89 -15.30 -12.56
C GLY A 43 9.56 -15.84 -11.17
N GLU A 44 10.35 -15.44 -10.18
CA GLU A 44 10.22 -15.89 -8.79
C GLU A 44 8.87 -15.51 -8.17
N TYR A 45 8.40 -14.29 -8.43
CA TYR A 45 7.05 -13.82 -8.10
C TYR A 45 6.18 -13.94 -9.34
N ASN A 46 4.97 -14.48 -9.17
CA ASN A 46 4.08 -14.78 -10.29
C ASN A 46 2.95 -13.77 -10.46
N TYR A 47 2.78 -12.81 -9.55
CA TYR A 47 1.84 -11.70 -9.72
C TYR A 47 2.40 -10.36 -9.29
N LYS A 48 2.00 -9.32 -10.02
CA LYS A 48 2.06 -7.91 -9.65
C LYS A 48 0.66 -7.44 -9.33
N VAL A 49 0.44 -6.89 -8.14
CA VAL A 49 -0.89 -6.54 -7.62
C VAL A 49 -0.92 -5.05 -7.22
N PRO A 50 -2.08 -4.36 -7.33
CA PRO A 50 -2.24 -3.02 -6.79
C PRO A 50 -1.93 -2.95 -5.28
N ILE A 51 -1.15 -1.94 -4.86
CA ILE A 51 -0.70 -1.79 -3.46
C ILE A 51 -1.85 -1.68 -2.45
N ARG A 52 -3.02 -1.19 -2.86
CA ARG A 52 -4.24 -1.15 -2.02
C ARG A 52 -4.63 -2.50 -1.41
N PHE A 53 -4.19 -3.60 -2.02
CA PHE A 53 -4.44 -4.96 -1.52
C PHE A 53 -3.45 -5.42 -0.46
N PHE A 54 -2.35 -4.70 -0.23
CA PHE A 54 -1.33 -5.12 0.73
C PHE A 54 -1.92 -5.30 2.13
N LEU A 55 -2.48 -4.24 2.74
CA LEU A 55 -3.09 -4.29 4.07
C LEU A 55 -4.26 -5.31 4.14
N PRO A 56 -5.20 -5.35 3.19
CA PRO A 56 -6.24 -6.38 3.19
C PRO A 56 -5.72 -7.82 3.15
N ILE A 57 -4.61 -8.07 2.45
CA ILE A 57 -4.03 -9.41 2.34
C ILE A 57 -3.37 -9.82 3.66
N ILE A 58 -2.46 -9.00 4.16
CA ILE A 58 -1.68 -9.35 5.36
C ILE A 58 -2.54 -9.38 6.63
N ASN A 59 -3.61 -8.58 6.71
CA ASN A 59 -4.54 -8.61 7.84
C ASN A 59 -5.40 -9.88 7.87
N LYS A 60 -5.52 -10.58 6.73
CA LYS A 60 -6.26 -11.85 6.62
C LYS A 60 -5.39 -13.08 6.74
N LEU A 61 -4.06 -12.92 6.68
CA LEU A 61 -3.13 -14.03 6.75
C LEU A 61 -2.56 -14.14 8.16
N ASP A 62 -2.47 -15.36 8.66
CA ASP A 62 -1.68 -15.64 9.84
C ASP A 62 -0.19 -15.39 9.55
N THR A 63 0.56 -14.96 10.55
CA THR A 63 1.99 -14.65 10.43
C THR A 63 2.86 -15.83 9.95
N LYS A 64 2.34 -17.06 10.04
CA LYS A 64 3.00 -18.29 9.55
C LYS A 64 2.70 -18.59 8.08
N GLU A 65 1.69 -17.95 7.50
CA GLU A 65 1.19 -18.25 6.16
C GLU A 65 1.88 -17.44 5.07
N TYR A 66 2.61 -16.40 5.46
CA TYR A 66 3.34 -15.54 4.54
C TYR A 66 4.72 -15.15 5.04
N GLU A 67 5.56 -14.76 4.10
CA GLU A 67 6.83 -14.10 4.34
C GLU A 67 6.89 -12.79 3.55
N ILE A 68 7.51 -11.76 4.13
CA ILE A 68 7.85 -10.54 3.41
C ILE A 68 9.35 -10.61 3.12
N HIS A 69 9.72 -10.52 1.85
CA HIS A 69 11.11 -10.57 1.43
C HIS A 69 11.91 -9.45 2.11
N LYS A 70 13.11 -9.77 2.62
CA LYS A 70 13.95 -8.83 3.41
C LYS A 70 14.27 -7.51 2.70
N ASP A 71 14.46 -7.55 1.37
CA ASP A 71 14.76 -6.37 0.56
C ASP A 71 13.50 -5.62 0.11
N SER A 72 12.36 -5.83 0.80
CA SER A 72 11.15 -5.08 0.56
C SER A 72 11.27 -3.65 1.08
N LEU A 73 10.44 -2.76 0.53
CA LEU A 73 10.22 -1.44 1.12
C LEU A 73 9.83 -1.57 2.60
N ASP A 74 10.45 -0.74 3.44
CA ASP A 74 10.18 -0.59 4.86
C ASP A 74 9.08 0.43 5.15
N PHE A 75 8.76 1.30 4.17
CA PHE A 75 7.57 2.14 4.22
C PHE A 75 7.09 2.59 2.83
N PHE A 76 5.87 3.14 2.79
CA PHE A 76 5.39 3.97 1.69
C PHE A 76 4.42 5.04 2.22
N LEU A 77 4.27 6.11 1.44
CA LEU A 77 3.34 7.21 1.68
C LEU A 77 2.03 6.96 0.94
N GLU A 78 0.93 7.32 1.57
CA GLU A 78 -0.40 7.25 0.99
C GLU A 78 -1.32 8.40 1.43
N PHE A 79 -2.17 8.84 0.51
CA PHE A 79 -3.37 9.62 0.83
C PHE A 79 -4.47 9.25 -0.17
N SER A 80 -5.70 9.57 0.20
CA SER A 80 -6.88 9.47 -0.66
C SER A 80 -7.47 10.85 -0.92
N ASP A 81 -8.30 10.96 -1.96
CA ASP A 81 -9.21 12.10 -2.11
C ASP A 81 -10.30 12.09 -1.02
N ASP A 82 -11.05 13.19 -0.91
CA ASP A 82 -12.05 13.39 0.16
C ASP A 82 -13.17 12.33 0.17
N TYR A 83 -13.35 11.60 -0.93
CA TYR A 83 -14.38 10.57 -1.09
C TYR A 83 -13.83 9.14 -1.02
N ASP A 84 -12.54 8.96 -0.75
CA ASP A 84 -11.87 7.66 -0.72
C ASP A 84 -12.04 6.85 -2.03
N GLU A 85 -12.20 7.52 -3.16
CA GLU A 85 -12.33 6.92 -4.49
C GLU A 85 -10.96 6.73 -5.16
N LYS A 86 -10.06 7.70 -4.98
CA LYS A 86 -8.72 7.70 -5.58
C LYS A 86 -7.66 7.67 -4.51
N TYR A 87 -6.76 6.69 -4.64
CA TYR A 87 -5.65 6.51 -3.72
C TYR A 87 -4.32 6.78 -4.41
N TYR A 88 -3.45 7.50 -3.71
CA TYR A 88 -2.17 7.97 -4.23
C TYR A 88 -1.04 7.43 -3.36
N TYR A 89 -0.20 6.58 -3.96
CA TYR A 89 0.90 5.92 -3.26
C TYR A 89 2.26 6.35 -3.82
N ARG A 90 3.22 6.63 -2.93
CA ARG A 90 4.62 6.91 -3.30
C ARG A 90 5.58 6.38 -2.26
N THR A 91 6.82 6.18 -2.67
CA THR A 91 7.94 5.83 -1.79
C THR A 91 8.68 7.06 -1.25
N GLU A 92 8.47 8.22 -1.87
CA GLU A 92 9.05 9.51 -1.47
C GLU A 92 8.09 10.65 -1.82
N ALA A 93 8.12 11.73 -1.04
CA ALA A 93 7.28 12.92 -1.24
C ALA A 93 7.86 13.85 -2.31
N ASP A 94 7.85 13.41 -3.58
CA ASP A 94 8.34 14.22 -4.70
C ASP A 94 7.42 15.41 -5.04
N ALA A 95 7.92 16.34 -5.87
CA ALA A 95 7.18 17.53 -6.27
C ALA A 95 5.84 17.20 -6.97
N ARG A 96 5.77 16.09 -7.72
CA ARG A 96 4.56 15.66 -8.42
C ARG A 96 3.51 15.14 -7.43
N TYR A 97 3.94 14.37 -6.44
CA TYR A 97 3.09 13.85 -5.38
C TYR A 97 2.53 14.98 -4.53
N MET A 98 3.38 15.93 -4.11
CA MET A 98 2.94 17.08 -3.33
C MET A 98 2.05 18.03 -4.13
N LYS A 99 2.25 18.14 -5.45
CA LYS A 99 1.31 18.85 -6.32
C LYS A 99 -0.06 18.18 -6.32
N ARG A 100 -0.11 16.86 -6.51
CA ARG A 100 -1.37 16.11 -6.49
C ARG A 100 -2.08 16.23 -5.14
N TRP A 101 -1.33 16.13 -4.05
CA TRP A 101 -1.84 16.31 -2.70
C TRP A 101 -2.54 17.66 -2.50
N ARG A 102 -2.01 18.75 -3.07
CA ARG A 102 -2.67 20.06 -3.05
C ARG A 102 -3.92 20.13 -3.93
N GLU A 103 -3.91 19.45 -5.08
CA GLU A 103 -5.08 19.35 -5.98
C GLU A 103 -6.24 18.63 -5.30
N GLU A 104 -5.96 17.63 -4.46
CA GLU A 104 -6.96 16.87 -3.69
C GLU A 104 -7.28 17.51 -2.33
N GLY A 105 -7.03 18.81 -2.12
CA GLY A 105 -7.47 19.52 -0.91
C GLY A 105 -6.55 19.44 0.32
N CYS A 106 -5.35 18.89 0.16
CA CYS A 106 -4.35 18.71 1.22
C CYS A 106 -4.80 17.79 2.38
N PRO A 107 -5.23 16.54 2.10
CA PRO A 107 -5.61 15.57 3.13
C PRO A 107 -4.43 15.17 4.02
N ASN A 108 -4.63 14.32 5.03
CA ASN A 108 -3.48 13.75 5.74
C ASN A 108 -2.71 12.82 4.78
N ILE A 109 -1.39 13.01 4.68
CA ILE A 109 -0.51 12.00 4.11
C ILE A 109 -0.11 11.06 5.22
N TYR A 110 -0.44 9.80 5.06
CA TYR A 110 -0.03 8.73 5.97
C TYR A 110 1.26 8.08 5.48
N LYS A 111 2.07 7.62 6.42
CA LYS A 111 3.19 6.71 6.17
C LYS A 111 2.83 5.35 6.74
N THR A 112 2.74 4.37 5.86
CA THR A 112 2.58 2.97 6.22
C THR A 112 3.96 2.37 6.39
N ILE A 113 4.30 1.99 7.61
CA ILE A 113 5.59 1.45 8.02
C ILE A 113 5.47 -0.06 8.15
N ILE A 114 6.44 -0.80 7.61
CA ILE A 114 6.48 -2.25 7.55
C ILE A 114 7.71 -2.73 8.32
N ASP A 115 7.49 -3.27 9.51
CA ASP A 115 8.50 -3.98 10.26
C ASP A 115 8.54 -5.44 9.78
N ILE A 116 9.43 -5.70 8.83
CA ILE A 116 9.60 -7.02 8.19
C ILE A 116 9.99 -8.09 9.22
N ASN A 117 10.85 -7.73 10.19
CA ASN A 117 11.39 -8.68 11.16
C ASN A 117 10.30 -9.16 12.12
N ASN A 118 9.47 -8.24 12.60
CA ASN A 118 8.38 -8.56 13.54
C ASN A 118 7.05 -8.83 12.84
N LYS A 119 6.98 -8.71 11.51
CA LYS A 119 5.75 -8.76 10.70
C LYS A 119 4.64 -7.85 11.24
N LYS A 120 5.04 -6.64 11.65
CA LYS A 120 4.13 -5.62 12.19
C LYS A 120 4.03 -4.44 11.25
N ILE A 121 2.85 -3.84 11.19
CA ILE A 121 2.58 -2.74 10.29
C ILE A 121 1.92 -1.62 11.07
N TYR A 122 2.44 -0.42 10.86
CA TYR A 122 2.04 0.78 11.57
C TYR A 122 1.66 1.84 10.56
N LYS A 123 0.77 2.74 10.96
CA LYS A 123 0.36 3.87 10.15
C LYS A 123 0.48 5.12 10.98
N GLU A 124 1.26 6.08 10.50
CA GLU A 124 1.42 7.38 11.14
C GLU A 124 1.08 8.51 10.16
N ILE A 125 0.72 9.68 10.68
CA ILE A 125 0.54 10.87 9.85
C ILE A 125 1.92 11.46 9.57
N ALA A 126 2.36 11.38 8.32
CA ALA A 126 3.64 11.91 7.87
C ALA A 126 3.56 13.40 7.54
N PHE A 127 2.41 13.83 7.02
CA PHE A 127 2.16 15.21 6.66
C PHE A 127 0.71 15.56 6.92
N LYS A 128 0.48 16.71 7.55
CA LYS A 128 -0.84 17.26 7.83
C LYS A 128 -0.87 18.71 7.40
N ARG A 129 -1.96 19.13 6.74
CA ARG A 129 -2.19 20.54 6.49
C ARG A 129 -2.28 21.28 7.83
N ILE A 130 -1.44 22.29 8.00
CA ILE A 130 -1.59 23.23 9.11
C ILE A 130 -2.75 24.15 8.73
N GLY A 131 -3.88 24.02 9.43
CA GLY A 131 -4.99 24.96 9.31
C GLY A 131 -4.83 26.10 10.31
N ASN A 132 -5.01 27.34 9.86
CA ASN A 132 -5.48 28.38 10.77
C ASN A 132 -6.89 27.95 11.20
N THR A 133 -7.13 27.90 12.51
CA THR A 133 -8.46 27.80 13.11
C THR A 133 -9.30 28.99 12.67
N PHE A 134 -9.95 28.91 11.52
CA PHE A 134 -11.21 29.62 11.31
C PHE A 134 -12.30 28.61 11.57
N SER A 135 -12.89 28.72 12.76
CA SER A 135 -14.18 28.10 13.02
C SER A 135 -15.12 28.49 11.88
N SER A 136 -15.89 27.52 11.41
CA SER A 136 -17.09 27.77 10.63
C SER A 136 -17.98 28.77 11.36
N ALA A 137 -17.81 30.05 11.05
CA ALA A 137 -18.82 31.08 11.32
C ALA A 137 -19.85 30.98 10.20
N PHE A 138 -20.67 29.93 10.24
CA PHE A 138 -21.96 29.83 9.58
C PHE A 138 -22.82 28.91 10.45
N GLU A 139 -23.27 29.47 11.58
CA GLU A 139 -24.64 29.27 12.07
C GLU A 139 -25.59 30.12 11.22
#